data_AF-A0A1X9MAH6-F1
#
_entry.id   AF-A0A1X9MAH6-F1
#
_cell.length_a   1.000
_cell.length_b   1.000
_cell.length_c   1.000
_cell.angle_alpha   90.00
_cell.angle_beta   90.00
_cell.angle_gamma   90.00
#
_symmetry.space_group_name_H-M   'P 1'
#
loop_
_entity.id
_entity.type
_entity.pdbx_description
1 polymer ?
#
loop_
_entity_poly.entity_id
_entity_poly.type
_entity_poly.pdbx_seq_one_letter_code
_entity_poly.pdbx_strand_id
1 'polypeptide(L)'
;MTMKNKLSRMKNHMGIKSNADPTSMKEQLEQKQEIPYEREWEALQTKPYWFEDGYTLIREKDYDINHPHGRYLFSDIKQVLEKWQNHQNDHPLSAKGRKLEDLVFFDTETTGLSSGAGNTIFMLGYCRVQSESVKIKQYFLPGPESEVALYHYFLTDIGNLGNLVTYNGKAFDWPQVKTRHTFVRNQVPQLPKFGHFDLLHASRRFWKDVLPSCKLSIVEQEILKFNRIEDTPSYMAPMLYFDFLKEQDPEFVKGIFQHHEWDVLSLMTLYTHLSKVILDCDSDAVLPREKFEVARWYEAIGEREIAMELFNQLKGLGSYEAESSMFSYAKARKQRGEFEIALSAFQKLIGTEAFTYFAAIESSKICEHKLKDYEKALFFSYEALKGSSFLSKSSKEKQKKLIADANQRISRLENKLR
;
A
#
# COMPACT_ATOMS: atom_id res chain seq x y z
N MET A 1 22.19 -64.93 1.70
CA MET A 1 20.86 -64.73 2.34
C MET A 1 20.32 -63.38 1.90
N THR A 2 19.21 -63.38 1.17
CA THR A 2 18.65 -62.20 0.48
C THR A 2 17.87 -61.28 1.41
N MET A 3 17.95 -59.96 1.17
CA MET A 3 17.31 -58.87 1.92
C MET A 3 15.81 -59.08 2.20
N LYS A 4 15.11 -59.88 1.40
CA LYS A 4 13.70 -60.26 1.58
C LYS A 4 13.42 -60.95 2.93
N ASN A 5 14.33 -61.79 3.42
CA ASN A 5 14.13 -62.50 4.69
C ASN A 5 14.32 -61.59 5.92
N LYS A 6 15.04 -60.48 5.76
CA LYS A 6 15.23 -59.46 6.82
C LYS A 6 14.00 -58.53 6.91
N LEU A 7 13.42 -58.17 5.76
CA LEU A 7 12.18 -57.38 5.66
C LEU A 7 10.94 -58.12 6.18
N SER A 8 10.85 -59.44 5.96
CA SER A 8 9.75 -60.27 6.46
C SER A 8 9.69 -60.32 7.99
N ARG A 9 10.84 -60.34 8.69
CA ARG A 9 10.88 -60.36 10.16
C ARG A 9 10.51 -59.01 10.79
N MET A 10 10.72 -57.89 10.09
CA MET A 10 10.36 -56.55 10.59
C MET A 10 8.86 -56.22 10.44
N LYS A 11 8.14 -56.85 9.50
CA LYS A 11 6.69 -56.63 9.32
C LYS A 11 5.84 -57.05 10.52
N ASN A 12 6.26 -58.07 11.27
CA ASN A 12 5.50 -58.55 12.43
C ASN A 12 5.62 -57.65 13.68
N HIS A 13 6.51 -56.64 13.68
CA HIS A 13 6.63 -55.66 14.76
C HIS A 13 6.02 -54.29 14.46
N MET A 14 5.51 -54.05 13.24
CA MET A 14 5.00 -52.74 12.85
C MET A 14 3.48 -52.69 12.63
N GLY A 15 2.73 -53.76 12.92
CA GLY A 15 1.26 -53.69 12.98
C GLY A 15 0.55 -53.23 11.71
N ILE A 16 1.17 -53.36 10.53
CA ILE A 16 0.54 -52.95 9.26
C ILE A 16 -0.32 -54.12 8.75
N LYS A 17 -1.62 -54.06 9.02
CA LYS A 17 -2.62 -54.83 8.28
C LYS A 17 -2.84 -54.14 6.92
N SER A 18 -2.38 -54.79 5.86
CA SER A 18 -2.78 -54.45 4.49
C SER A 18 -4.17 -55.03 4.22
N ASN A 19 -5.17 -54.15 4.08
CA ASN A 19 -6.33 -54.26 3.19
C ASN A 19 -7.26 -53.09 3.53
N ALA A 20 -7.24 -52.03 2.72
CA ALA A 20 -8.25 -50.98 2.76
C ALA A 20 -9.01 -51.03 1.42
N ASP A 21 -10.27 -51.45 1.51
CA ASP A 21 -11.24 -51.30 0.43
C ASP A 21 -11.47 -49.81 0.14
N PRO A 22 -11.56 -49.37 -1.13
CA PRO A 22 -11.78 -47.96 -1.48
C PRO A 22 -13.11 -47.39 -0.95
N THR A 23 -14.03 -48.27 -0.58
CA THR A 23 -15.35 -47.93 -0.03
C THR A 23 -15.32 -47.62 1.46
N SER A 24 -14.29 -48.07 2.20
CA SER A 24 -14.17 -47.87 3.65
C SER A 24 -13.50 -46.54 4.05
N MET A 25 -12.86 -45.83 3.10
CA MET A 25 -12.27 -44.50 3.36
C MET A 25 -13.29 -43.36 3.30
N LYS A 26 -14.49 -43.57 2.75
CA LYS A 26 -15.55 -42.56 2.69
C LYS A 26 -16.43 -42.51 3.94
N GLU A 27 -16.39 -43.53 4.80
CA GLU A 27 -17.28 -43.65 5.97
C GLU A 27 -16.61 -43.26 7.31
N GLN A 28 -15.33 -42.83 7.31
CA GLN A 28 -14.60 -42.46 8.53
C GLN A 28 -14.42 -40.94 8.75
N LEU A 29 -15.09 -40.08 7.98
CA LEU A 29 -14.94 -38.61 8.06
C LEU A 29 -16.19 -37.85 8.54
N GLU A 30 -17.21 -38.52 9.06
CA GLU A 30 -18.46 -37.87 9.52
C GLU A 30 -18.74 -38.06 11.02
N GLN A 31 -17.74 -37.81 11.88
CA GLN A 31 -18.03 -37.25 13.19
C GLN A 31 -17.85 -35.73 13.09
N LYS A 32 -18.81 -35.04 12.45
CA LYS A 32 -18.90 -33.58 12.56
C LYS A 32 -19.10 -33.27 14.04
N GLN A 33 -18.08 -32.75 14.71
CA GLN A 33 -18.26 -32.18 16.04
C GLN A 33 -19.29 -31.05 15.91
N GLU A 34 -20.27 -31.05 16.82
CA GLU A 34 -21.26 -29.99 16.90
C GLU A 34 -20.54 -28.69 17.26
N ILE A 35 -20.75 -27.65 16.45
CA ILE A 35 -20.07 -26.37 16.65
C ILE A 35 -20.94 -25.50 17.56
N PRO A 36 -20.40 -25.01 18.68
CA PRO A 36 -21.12 -24.08 19.55
C PRO A 36 -21.64 -22.87 18.77
N TYR A 37 -22.82 -22.39 19.14
CA TYR A 37 -23.41 -21.16 18.59
C TYR A 37 -23.64 -21.19 17.07
N GLU A 38 -24.05 -22.34 16.51
CA GLU A 38 -24.28 -22.53 15.07
C GLU A 38 -25.24 -21.47 14.48
N ARG A 39 -26.32 -21.13 15.19
CA ARG A 39 -27.30 -20.13 14.72
C ARG A 39 -26.72 -18.72 14.65
N GLU A 40 -25.90 -18.37 15.63
CA GLU A 40 -25.21 -17.09 15.71
C GLU A 40 -24.17 -16.98 14.60
N TRP A 41 -23.42 -18.05 14.31
CA TRP A 41 -22.53 -18.10 13.15
C TRP A 41 -23.27 -17.96 11.83
N GLU A 42 -24.40 -18.66 11.66
CA GLU A 42 -25.24 -18.52 10.46
C GLU A 42 -25.78 -17.10 10.29
N ALA A 43 -26.16 -16.43 11.38
CA ALA A 43 -26.59 -15.03 11.37
C ALA A 43 -25.47 -14.07 10.94
N LEU A 44 -24.21 -14.44 11.18
CA LEU A 44 -23.02 -13.72 10.68
C LEU A 44 -22.65 -14.10 9.24
N GLN A 45 -23.39 -15.00 8.60
CA GLN A 45 -23.09 -15.60 7.28
C GLN A 45 -21.78 -16.39 7.28
N THR A 46 -21.45 -17.00 8.41
CA THR A 46 -20.23 -17.75 8.66
C THR A 46 -20.54 -19.23 8.84
N LYS A 47 -19.76 -20.11 8.20
CA LYS A 47 -19.95 -21.56 8.29
C LYS A 47 -18.61 -22.28 8.51
N PRO A 48 -18.61 -23.45 9.16
CA PRO A 48 -17.40 -24.24 9.31
C PRO A 48 -17.05 -25.01 8.05
N TYR A 49 -15.75 -25.10 7.78
CA TYR A 49 -15.16 -25.88 6.71
C TYR A 49 -14.04 -26.75 7.27
N TRP A 50 -14.26 -28.06 7.20
CA TRP A 50 -13.42 -29.07 7.83
C TRP A 50 -12.31 -29.54 6.89
N PHE A 51 -11.09 -29.61 7.39
CA PHE A 51 -9.95 -30.17 6.68
C PHE A 51 -9.06 -30.94 7.66
N GLU A 52 -8.85 -32.22 7.38
CA GLU A 52 -8.20 -33.16 8.31
C GLU A 52 -8.88 -33.14 9.69
N ASP A 53 -8.11 -32.90 10.75
CA ASP A 53 -8.58 -32.95 12.14
C ASP A 53 -9.05 -31.57 12.67
N GLY A 54 -9.13 -30.54 11.82
CA GLY A 54 -9.50 -29.17 12.20
C GLY A 54 -10.52 -28.52 11.26
N TYR A 55 -10.94 -27.30 11.59
CA TYR A 55 -11.87 -26.54 10.75
C TYR A 55 -11.58 -25.04 10.78
N THR A 56 -11.92 -24.34 9.71
CA THR A 56 -11.94 -22.87 9.68
C THR A 56 -13.36 -22.37 9.54
N LEU A 57 -13.64 -21.22 10.14
CA LEU A 57 -14.91 -20.53 9.98
C LEU A 57 -14.79 -19.56 8.81
N ILE A 58 -15.61 -19.75 7.78
CA ILE A 58 -15.56 -18.95 6.56
C ILE A 58 -16.84 -18.14 6.45
N ARG A 59 -16.66 -16.82 6.34
CA ARG A 59 -17.72 -15.86 6.02
C ARG A 59 -17.62 -15.44 4.57
N GLU A 60 -18.73 -15.47 3.86
CA GLU A 60 -18.83 -15.01 2.47
C GLU A 60 -19.95 -13.98 2.33
N LYS A 61 -19.66 -12.90 1.63
CA LYS A 61 -20.66 -11.91 1.20
C LYS A 61 -20.43 -11.50 -0.25
N ASP A 62 -21.54 -11.24 -0.92
CA ASP A 62 -21.60 -10.75 -2.28
C ASP A 62 -22.19 -9.33 -2.27
N TYR A 63 -21.50 -8.40 -2.94
CA TYR A 63 -21.97 -7.05 -3.19
C TYR A 63 -22.21 -6.88 -4.69
N ASP A 64 -23.29 -6.18 -5.04
CA ASP A 64 -23.47 -5.72 -6.42
C ASP A 64 -22.27 -4.88 -6.86
N ILE A 65 -21.82 -5.00 -8.11
CA ILE A 65 -20.70 -4.20 -8.61
C ILE A 65 -20.98 -2.69 -8.56
N ASN A 66 -22.24 -2.27 -8.51
CA ASN A 66 -22.64 -0.87 -8.36
C ASN A 66 -22.88 -0.49 -6.89
N HIS A 67 -22.50 -1.33 -5.93
CA HIS A 67 -22.56 -0.97 -4.53
C HIS A 67 -21.64 0.22 -4.24
N PRO A 68 -22.13 1.25 -3.53
CA PRO A 68 -21.31 2.39 -3.13
C PRO A 68 -20.47 2.05 -1.89
N HIS A 69 -19.19 2.41 -1.92
CA HIS A 69 -18.30 2.34 -0.75
C HIS A 69 -17.49 3.62 -0.64
N GLY A 70 -17.94 4.51 0.25
CA GLY A 70 -17.52 5.90 0.28
C GLY A 70 -18.04 6.66 -0.95
N ARG A 71 -17.17 7.42 -1.61
CA ARG A 71 -17.51 8.23 -2.79
C ARG A 71 -17.40 7.52 -4.13
N TYR A 72 -17.16 6.21 -4.12
CA TYR A 72 -16.97 5.39 -5.32
C TYR A 72 -17.97 4.25 -5.36
N LEU A 73 -18.32 3.83 -6.57
CA LEU A 73 -18.93 2.52 -6.79
C LEU A 73 -17.82 1.50 -7.00
N PHE A 74 -18.04 0.23 -6.66
CA PHE A 74 -17.04 -0.80 -7.00
C PHE A 74 -16.78 -0.90 -8.51
N SER A 75 -17.78 -0.61 -9.35
CA SER A 75 -17.68 -0.60 -10.81
C SER A 75 -16.68 0.42 -11.36
N ASP A 76 -16.34 1.47 -10.61
CA ASP A 76 -15.36 2.48 -11.00
C ASP A 76 -13.96 1.90 -11.27
N ILE A 77 -13.65 0.76 -10.66
CA ILE A 77 -12.37 0.07 -10.89
C ILE A 77 -12.22 -0.37 -12.35
N LYS A 78 -13.32 -0.70 -13.05
CA LYS A 78 -13.31 -1.13 -14.46
C LYS A 78 -12.71 -0.03 -15.35
N GLN A 79 -13.13 1.22 -15.14
CA GLN A 79 -12.63 2.38 -15.89
C GLN A 79 -11.15 2.64 -15.63
N VAL A 80 -10.72 2.49 -14.38
CA VAL A 80 -9.32 2.65 -13.99
C VAL A 80 -8.44 1.59 -14.65
N LEU A 81 -8.86 0.33 -14.67
CA LEU A 81 -8.07 -0.73 -15.30
C LEU A 81 -7.95 -0.53 -16.81
N GLU A 82 -9.02 -0.10 -17.47
CA GLU A 82 -9.01 0.23 -18.89
C GLU A 82 -7.99 1.34 -19.19
N LYS A 83 -7.98 2.41 -18.39
CA LYS A 83 -7.00 3.48 -18.51
C LYS A 83 -5.57 2.99 -18.25
N TRP A 84 -5.35 2.12 -17.26
CA TRP A 84 -4.04 1.50 -17.04
C TRP A 84 -3.56 0.66 -18.22
N GLN A 85 -4.45 -0.03 -18.96
CA GLN A 85 -4.04 -0.77 -20.17
C GLN A 85 -3.46 0.15 -21.25
N ASN A 86 -4.04 1.35 -21.38
CA ASN A 86 -3.65 2.34 -22.38
C ASN A 86 -2.52 3.27 -21.91
N HIS A 87 -2.19 3.26 -20.62
CA HIS A 87 -1.13 4.09 -20.06
C HIS A 87 0.25 3.63 -20.57
N GLN A 88 1.01 4.55 -21.14
CA GLN A 88 2.26 4.23 -21.84
C GLN A 88 3.44 4.07 -20.90
N ASN A 89 3.42 4.77 -19.77
CA ASN A 89 4.58 4.93 -18.90
C ASN A 89 4.54 3.93 -17.75
N ASP A 90 5.70 3.64 -17.17
CA ASP A 90 5.77 2.74 -16.03
C ASP A 90 5.30 3.46 -14.76
N HIS A 91 4.49 2.76 -13.97
CA HIS A 91 4.04 3.27 -12.68
C HIS A 91 3.90 2.13 -11.66
N PRO A 92 4.32 2.30 -10.40
CA PRO A 92 4.23 1.24 -9.38
C PRO A 92 2.83 0.71 -9.10
N LEU A 93 1.78 1.51 -9.36
CA LEU A 93 0.37 1.10 -9.23
C LEU A 93 -0.26 0.62 -10.55
N SER A 94 0.52 0.55 -11.64
CA SER A 94 -0.01 0.16 -12.95
C SER A 94 -0.50 -1.29 -12.95
N ALA A 95 -1.77 -1.47 -13.27
CA ALA A 95 -2.38 -2.78 -13.54
C ALA A 95 -2.32 -3.17 -15.03
N LYS A 96 -1.43 -2.54 -15.82
CA LYS A 96 -1.24 -2.90 -17.23
C LYS A 96 -0.87 -4.38 -17.37
N GLY A 97 -1.55 -5.07 -18.29
CA GLY A 97 -1.39 -6.51 -18.52
C GLY A 97 -2.06 -7.42 -17.49
N ARG A 98 -2.82 -6.87 -16.54
CA ARG A 98 -3.57 -7.62 -15.51
C ARG A 98 -5.06 -7.54 -15.77
N LYS A 99 -5.79 -8.62 -15.52
CA LYS A 99 -7.26 -8.59 -15.54
C LYS A 99 -7.79 -8.10 -14.20
N LEU A 100 -9.03 -7.62 -14.21
CA LEU A 100 -9.71 -7.17 -12.99
C LEU A 100 -9.83 -8.29 -11.95
N GLU A 101 -10.15 -9.49 -12.42
CA GLU A 101 -10.30 -10.70 -11.59
C GLU A 101 -8.96 -11.15 -10.95
N ASP A 102 -7.82 -10.68 -11.47
CA ASP A 102 -6.48 -11.00 -10.95
C ASP A 102 -6.07 -10.10 -9.77
N LEU A 103 -6.84 -9.05 -9.48
CA LEU A 103 -6.61 -8.15 -8.34
C LEU A 103 -7.32 -8.70 -7.11
N VAL A 104 -6.52 -9.04 -6.09
CA VAL A 104 -6.99 -9.58 -4.81
C VAL A 104 -6.70 -8.53 -3.73
N PHE A 105 -7.74 -7.89 -3.23
CA PHE A 105 -7.64 -6.91 -2.14
C PHE A 105 -7.59 -7.68 -0.83
N PHE A 106 -6.48 -7.62 -0.11
CA PHE A 106 -6.18 -8.54 0.97
C PHE A 106 -5.74 -7.81 2.23
N ASP A 107 -6.23 -8.30 3.37
CA ASP A 107 -5.88 -7.79 4.70
C ASP A 107 -5.92 -8.93 5.74
N THR A 108 -5.28 -8.73 6.89
CA THR A 108 -5.23 -9.73 7.98
C THR A 108 -5.51 -9.14 9.34
N GLU A 109 -6.12 -9.94 10.22
CA GLU A 109 -6.19 -9.64 11.64
C GLU A 109 -5.26 -10.55 12.43
N THR A 110 -4.51 -9.96 13.35
CA THR A 110 -3.42 -10.62 14.07
C THR A 110 -3.47 -10.30 15.56
N THR A 111 -3.00 -11.22 16.40
CA THR A 111 -3.00 -11.04 17.87
C THR A 111 -1.98 -10.01 18.38
N GLY A 112 -1.20 -9.35 17.50
CA GLY A 112 -0.21 -8.35 17.88
C GLY A 112 0.52 -7.69 16.71
N LEU A 113 1.27 -6.63 16.99
CA LEU A 113 2.00 -5.84 15.98
C LEU A 113 3.46 -6.29 15.76
N SER A 114 3.90 -7.36 16.42
CA SER A 114 5.29 -7.84 16.33
C SER A 114 5.40 -9.08 15.46
N SER A 115 6.48 -9.21 14.67
CA SER A 115 6.78 -10.38 13.85
C SER A 115 7.29 -11.60 14.66
N GLY A 116 7.12 -11.59 15.98
CA GLY A 116 7.57 -12.66 16.87
C GLY A 116 6.74 -13.94 16.75
N ALA A 117 7.31 -15.06 17.18
CA ALA A 117 6.70 -16.40 17.08
C ALA A 117 5.35 -16.56 17.81
N GLY A 118 5.01 -15.62 18.72
CA GLY A 118 3.72 -15.59 19.42
C GLY A 118 2.60 -14.85 18.70
N ASN A 119 2.86 -14.24 17.53
CA ASN A 119 1.81 -13.58 16.76
C ASN A 119 1.07 -14.58 15.87
N THR A 120 -0.24 -14.65 16.05
CA THR A 120 -1.12 -15.55 15.30
C THR A 120 -2.01 -14.72 14.38
N ILE A 121 -2.09 -15.11 13.11
CA ILE A 121 -3.09 -14.59 12.19
C ILE A 121 -4.38 -15.34 12.48
N PHE A 122 -5.38 -14.62 12.98
CA PHE A 122 -6.67 -15.23 13.30
C PHE A 122 -7.75 -14.90 12.27
N MET A 123 -7.51 -13.92 11.39
CA MET A 123 -8.34 -13.70 10.21
C MET A 123 -7.45 -13.44 9.00
N LEU A 124 -7.71 -14.20 7.93
CA LEU A 124 -7.28 -13.88 6.58
C LEU A 124 -8.51 -13.47 5.81
N GLY A 125 -8.46 -12.42 5.01
CA GLY A 125 -9.56 -12.24 4.07
C GLY A 125 -9.22 -11.35 2.91
N TYR A 126 -10.04 -11.49 1.89
CA TYR A 126 -9.89 -10.73 0.67
C TYR A 126 -11.22 -10.43 0.03
N CYS A 127 -11.23 -9.41 -0.82
CA CYS A 127 -12.28 -9.23 -1.81
C CYS A 127 -11.70 -9.23 -3.22
N ARG A 128 -12.53 -9.66 -4.17
CA ARG A 128 -12.21 -9.65 -5.60
C ARG A 128 -13.48 -9.43 -6.41
N VAL A 129 -13.33 -8.86 -7.59
CA VAL A 129 -14.41 -8.78 -8.55
C VAL A 129 -14.58 -10.14 -9.21
N GLN A 130 -15.83 -10.61 -9.30
CA GLN A 130 -16.22 -11.79 -10.08
C GLN A 130 -17.41 -11.41 -10.95
N SER A 131 -17.20 -11.31 -12.26
CA SER A 131 -18.23 -10.88 -13.21
C SER A 131 -18.85 -9.53 -12.84
N GLU A 132 -20.09 -9.52 -12.31
CA GLU A 132 -20.84 -8.31 -11.92
C GLU A 132 -21.08 -8.23 -10.40
N SER A 133 -20.27 -8.91 -9.60
CA SER A 133 -20.27 -8.75 -8.14
C SER A 133 -18.86 -8.59 -7.56
N VAL A 134 -18.79 -8.02 -6.36
CA VAL A 134 -17.62 -8.07 -5.50
C VAL A 134 -17.85 -9.12 -4.43
N LYS A 135 -17.02 -10.17 -4.43
CA LYS A 135 -17.05 -11.23 -3.43
C LYS A 135 -16.04 -10.92 -2.36
N ILE A 136 -16.47 -10.87 -1.11
CA ILE A 136 -15.58 -10.90 0.05
C ILE A 136 -15.62 -12.27 0.70
N LYS A 137 -14.45 -12.76 1.09
CA LYS A 137 -14.29 -14.01 1.81
C LYS A 137 -13.32 -13.82 2.98
N GLN A 138 -13.77 -14.15 4.17
CA GLN A 138 -12.99 -14.04 5.41
C GLN A 138 -12.87 -15.43 6.02
N TYR A 139 -11.65 -15.87 6.25
CA TYR A 139 -11.28 -17.13 6.87
C TYR A 139 -10.84 -16.81 8.29
N PHE A 140 -11.55 -17.35 9.26
CA PHE A 140 -11.36 -17.09 10.68
C PHE A 140 -10.87 -18.36 11.37
N LEU A 141 -9.93 -18.18 12.29
CA LEU A 141 -9.30 -19.24 13.05
C LEU A 141 -10.11 -19.49 14.33
N PRO A 142 -10.84 -20.60 14.47
CA PRO A 142 -11.61 -20.88 15.69
C PRO A 142 -10.72 -21.26 16.88
N GLY A 143 -9.50 -21.74 16.61
CA GLY A 143 -8.51 -22.14 17.60
C GLY A 143 -7.14 -22.41 16.96
N PRO A 144 -6.03 -22.35 17.72
CA PRO A 144 -4.67 -22.53 17.18
C PRO A 144 -4.44 -23.85 16.44
N GLU A 145 -5.12 -24.93 16.84
CA GLU A 145 -5.07 -26.25 16.22
C GLU A 145 -5.60 -26.26 14.78
N SER A 146 -6.42 -25.29 14.42
CA SER A 146 -7.12 -25.21 13.15
C SER A 146 -6.38 -24.41 12.07
N GLU A 147 -5.12 -24.05 12.30
CA GLU A 147 -4.32 -23.25 11.36
C GLU A 147 -4.13 -23.95 10.01
N VAL A 148 -4.03 -25.28 9.99
CA VAL A 148 -3.93 -26.06 8.73
C VAL A 148 -5.18 -25.86 7.87
N ALA A 149 -6.38 -25.97 8.46
CA ALA A 149 -7.63 -25.77 7.75
C ALA A 149 -7.76 -24.33 7.22
N LEU A 150 -7.41 -23.33 8.04
CA LEU A 150 -7.39 -21.91 7.65
C LEU A 150 -6.56 -21.69 6.38
N TYR A 151 -5.30 -22.13 6.39
CA TYR A 151 -4.40 -21.97 5.24
C TYR A 151 -4.79 -22.82 4.04
N HIS A 152 -5.30 -24.03 4.26
CA HIS A 152 -5.75 -24.91 3.19
C HIS A 152 -6.82 -24.24 2.33
N TYR A 153 -7.91 -23.76 2.95
CA TYR A 153 -9.00 -23.14 2.22
C TYR A 153 -8.59 -21.80 1.61
N PHE A 154 -7.90 -20.95 2.37
CA PHE A 154 -7.41 -19.66 1.87
C PHE A 154 -6.55 -19.80 0.61
N LEU A 155 -5.57 -20.72 0.62
CA LEU A 155 -4.67 -20.90 -0.52
C LEU A 155 -5.32 -21.65 -1.69
N THR A 156 -6.28 -22.53 -1.41
CA THR A 156 -7.06 -23.20 -2.46
C THR A 156 -7.92 -22.19 -3.24
N ASP A 157 -8.55 -21.25 -2.54
CA ASP A 157 -9.45 -20.29 -3.15
C ASP A 157 -8.74 -19.13 -3.89
N ILE A 158 -7.56 -18.75 -3.41
CA ILE A 158 -6.71 -17.78 -4.11
C ILE A 158 -6.02 -18.43 -5.31
N GLY A 159 -5.65 -19.70 -5.23
CA GLY A 159 -4.99 -20.41 -6.32
C GLY A 159 -3.76 -19.67 -6.85
N ASN A 160 -3.69 -19.46 -8.16
CA ASN A 160 -2.56 -18.78 -8.83
C ASN A 160 -2.82 -17.31 -9.14
N LEU A 161 -3.75 -16.64 -8.44
CA LEU A 161 -4.08 -15.24 -8.72
C LEU A 161 -2.84 -14.34 -8.58
N GLY A 162 -2.78 -13.29 -9.40
CA GLY A 162 -1.49 -12.67 -9.72
C GLY A 162 -1.06 -11.52 -8.81
N ASN A 163 -1.99 -10.82 -8.14
CA ASN A 163 -1.69 -9.51 -7.53
C ASN A 163 -2.47 -9.21 -6.27
N LEU A 164 -1.72 -9.07 -5.18
CA LEU A 164 -2.26 -8.59 -3.93
C LEU A 164 -2.26 -7.06 -3.91
N VAL A 165 -3.39 -6.49 -3.52
CA VAL A 165 -3.55 -5.08 -3.18
C VAL A 165 -3.76 -5.02 -1.68
N THR A 166 -2.89 -4.30 -0.98
CA THR A 166 -2.84 -4.31 0.49
C THR A 166 -2.60 -2.90 1.03
N TYR A 167 -2.86 -2.68 2.32
CA TYR A 167 -2.47 -1.46 3.01
C TYR A 167 -1.37 -1.78 4.03
N ASN A 168 -0.10 -1.48 3.69
CA ASN A 168 1.07 -1.88 4.49
C ASN A 168 1.37 -3.40 4.50
N GLY A 169 0.66 -4.20 3.70
CA GLY A 169 0.80 -5.65 3.73
C GLY A 169 2.10 -6.18 3.16
N LYS A 170 2.83 -5.39 2.37
CA LYS A 170 4.15 -5.83 1.87
C LYS A 170 5.16 -5.96 3.01
N ALA A 171 5.09 -5.05 3.98
CA ALA A 171 6.01 -4.97 5.10
C ALA A 171 5.49 -5.67 6.35
N PHE A 172 4.18 -5.85 6.48
CA PHE A 172 3.54 -6.34 7.70
C PHE A 172 2.81 -7.67 7.51
N ASP A 173 1.69 -7.70 6.79
CA ASP A 173 0.82 -8.86 6.67
C ASP A 173 1.47 -10.04 5.95
N TRP A 174 1.97 -9.82 4.73
CA TRP A 174 2.49 -10.89 3.88
C TRP A 174 3.74 -11.60 4.45
N PRO A 175 4.69 -10.91 5.10
CA PRO A 175 5.76 -11.56 5.85
C PRO A 175 5.26 -12.50 6.96
N GLN A 176 4.17 -12.14 7.66
CA GLN A 176 3.58 -12.99 8.68
C GLN A 176 2.91 -14.22 8.06
N VAL A 177 2.15 -14.04 6.98
CA VAL A 177 1.54 -15.14 6.22
C VAL A 177 2.60 -16.15 5.78
N LYS A 178 3.75 -15.67 5.25
CA LYS A 178 4.89 -16.53 4.88
C LYS A 178 5.48 -17.29 6.07
N THR A 179 5.64 -16.61 7.19
CA THR A 179 6.23 -17.20 8.40
C THR A 179 5.34 -18.30 8.95
N ARG A 180 4.03 -18.03 9.09
CA ARG A 180 3.04 -19.00 9.56
C ARG A 180 2.85 -20.16 8.59
N HIS A 181 2.78 -19.89 7.28
CA HIS A 181 2.74 -20.93 6.25
C HIS A 181 3.90 -21.92 6.35
N THR A 182 5.10 -21.46 6.73
CA THR A 182 6.29 -22.34 6.85
C THR A 182 6.05 -23.50 7.83
N PHE A 183 5.23 -23.30 8.88
CA PHE A 183 4.89 -24.36 9.84
C PHE A 183 3.90 -25.39 9.28
N VAL A 184 3.04 -24.99 8.34
CA VAL A 184 1.98 -25.85 7.77
C VAL A 184 2.23 -26.29 6.32
N ARG A 185 3.33 -25.83 5.69
CA ARG A 185 3.63 -25.96 4.25
C ARG A 185 3.58 -27.37 3.64
N ASN A 186 3.67 -28.42 4.47
CA ASN A 186 3.62 -29.81 4.00
C ASN A 186 2.17 -30.35 3.90
N GLN A 187 1.19 -29.62 4.46
CA GLN A 187 -0.23 -30.01 4.55
C GLN A 187 -1.13 -29.12 3.68
N VAL A 188 -0.65 -27.94 3.29
CA VAL A 188 -1.45 -26.93 2.57
C VAL A 188 -0.81 -26.59 1.22
N PRO A 189 -1.56 -25.98 0.27
CA PRO A 189 -0.99 -25.54 -1.00
C PRO A 189 0.21 -24.58 -0.83
N GLN A 190 1.00 -24.44 -1.89
CA GLN A 190 2.14 -23.52 -1.88
C GLN A 190 1.68 -22.06 -1.90
N LEU A 191 2.45 -21.18 -1.25
CA LEU A 191 2.19 -19.74 -1.36
C LEU A 191 2.41 -19.25 -2.80
N PRO A 192 1.46 -18.53 -3.39
CA PRO A 192 1.62 -18.02 -4.74
C PRO A 192 2.69 -16.92 -4.80
N LYS A 193 3.27 -16.75 -5.97
CA LYS A 193 4.15 -15.62 -6.27
C LYS A 193 3.30 -14.44 -6.74
N PHE A 194 3.06 -13.49 -5.84
CA PHE A 194 2.27 -12.30 -6.17
C PHE A 194 3.13 -11.09 -6.52
N GLY A 195 2.60 -10.23 -7.39
CA GLY A 195 2.87 -8.80 -7.35
C GLY A 195 2.18 -8.16 -6.15
N HIS A 196 2.72 -7.04 -5.64
CA HIS A 196 2.15 -6.32 -4.49
C HIS A 196 1.94 -4.85 -4.83
N PHE A 197 0.69 -4.41 -4.81
CA PHE A 197 0.32 -3.00 -4.75
C PHE A 197 0.10 -2.62 -3.29
N ASP A 198 1.06 -1.93 -2.69
CA ASP A 198 0.96 -1.46 -1.31
C ASP A 198 0.51 0.01 -1.28
N LEU A 199 -0.74 0.21 -0.85
CA LEU A 199 -1.41 1.50 -0.92
C LEU A 199 -0.94 2.47 0.17
N LEU A 200 -0.34 2.01 1.28
CA LEU A 200 0.13 2.91 2.33
C LEU A 200 1.23 3.85 1.82
N HIS A 201 2.14 3.34 0.99
CA HIS A 201 3.22 4.15 0.43
C HIS A 201 2.70 5.21 -0.53
N ALA A 202 1.68 4.88 -1.32
CA ALA A 202 0.98 5.83 -2.18
C ALA A 202 0.26 6.90 -1.34
N SER A 203 -0.53 6.48 -0.35
CA SER A 203 -1.24 7.39 0.56
C SER A 203 -0.30 8.35 1.28
N ARG A 204 0.84 7.87 1.79
CA ARG A 204 1.85 8.73 2.43
C ARG A 204 2.48 9.73 1.46
N ARG A 205 2.64 9.36 0.19
CA ARG A 205 3.20 10.28 -0.80
C ARG A 205 2.27 11.47 -1.02
N PHE A 206 0.97 11.22 -1.16
CA PHE A 206 0.00 12.28 -1.39
C PHE A 206 -0.36 13.07 -0.13
N TRP A 207 -0.50 12.39 1.02
CA TRP A 207 -1.29 12.95 2.13
C TRP A 207 -0.58 13.01 3.48
N LYS A 208 0.69 12.60 3.62
CA LYS A 208 1.40 12.64 4.92
C LYS A 208 1.46 14.03 5.56
N ASP A 209 1.46 15.07 4.72
CA ASP A 209 1.57 16.48 5.12
C ASP A 209 0.20 17.19 5.04
N VAL A 210 -0.88 16.43 4.85
CA VAL A 210 -2.28 16.91 4.76
C VAL A 210 -3.11 16.31 5.89
N LEU A 211 -3.00 14.99 6.06
CA LEU A 211 -3.76 14.23 7.04
C LEU A 211 -3.03 14.17 8.39
N PRO A 212 -3.75 14.07 9.52
CA PRO A 212 -3.13 13.88 10.82
C PRO A 212 -2.34 12.56 10.90
N SER A 213 -2.77 11.54 10.14
CA SER A 213 -2.01 10.32 9.90
C SER A 213 -2.52 9.64 8.62
N CYS A 214 -1.69 8.79 8.01
CA CYS A 214 -2.11 7.91 6.91
C CYS A 214 -2.55 6.54 7.45
N LYS A 215 -3.34 6.49 8.53
CA LYS A 215 -4.07 5.26 8.90
C LYS A 215 -5.23 5.06 7.94
N LEU A 216 -5.60 3.81 7.64
CA LEU A 216 -6.66 3.51 6.66
C LEU A 216 -7.98 4.20 7.04
N SER A 217 -8.40 4.14 8.30
CA SER A 217 -9.62 4.81 8.79
C SER A 217 -9.64 6.32 8.56
N ILE A 218 -8.50 7.00 8.68
CA ILE A 218 -8.40 8.43 8.37
C ILE A 218 -8.46 8.69 6.86
N VAL A 219 -7.81 7.84 6.06
CA VAL A 219 -7.88 7.94 4.59
C VAL A 219 -9.29 7.69 4.09
N GLU A 220 -10.00 6.72 4.66
CA GLU A 220 -11.40 6.46 4.35
C GLU A 220 -12.29 7.68 4.61
N GLN A 221 -12.22 8.24 5.80
CA GLN A 221 -13.03 9.40 6.18
C GLN A 221 -12.67 10.62 5.32
N GLU A 222 -11.39 10.97 5.26
CA GLU A 222 -10.96 12.25 4.70
C GLU A 222 -10.85 12.23 3.17
N ILE A 223 -10.50 11.10 2.57
CA ILE A 223 -10.28 10.98 1.12
C ILE A 223 -11.45 10.26 0.44
N LEU A 224 -11.78 9.05 0.92
CA LEU A 224 -12.84 8.24 0.31
C LEU A 224 -14.24 8.68 0.71
N LYS A 225 -14.36 9.54 1.74
CA LYS A 225 -15.64 9.96 2.32
C LYS A 225 -16.48 8.78 2.81
N PHE A 226 -15.81 7.74 3.30
CA PHE A 226 -16.42 6.59 3.94
C PHE A 226 -16.37 6.77 5.45
N ASN A 227 -17.53 6.84 6.09
CA ASN A 227 -17.65 6.94 7.55
C ASN A 227 -18.10 5.60 8.10
N ARG A 228 -17.26 4.98 8.90
CA ARG A 228 -17.60 3.74 9.61
C ARG A 228 -18.65 4.03 10.69
N ILE A 229 -19.62 3.13 10.85
CA ILE A 229 -20.68 3.23 11.85
C ILE A 229 -20.43 2.17 12.92
N GLU A 230 -20.29 2.56 14.19
CA GLU A 230 -20.11 1.62 15.31
C GLU A 230 -18.92 0.65 15.13
N ASP A 231 -17.80 1.16 14.58
CA ASP A 231 -16.61 0.34 14.31
C ASP A 231 -15.93 -0.14 15.59
N THR A 232 -15.43 -1.38 15.54
CA THR A 232 -14.59 -1.93 16.61
C THR A 232 -13.21 -1.29 16.51
N PRO A 233 -12.68 -0.66 17.58
CA PRO A 233 -11.34 -0.12 17.54
C PRO A 233 -10.31 -1.22 17.28
N SER A 234 -9.44 -1.07 16.27
CA SER A 234 -8.51 -2.14 15.85
C SER A 234 -7.61 -2.66 16.98
N TYR A 235 -7.29 -1.82 17.98
CA TYR A 235 -6.50 -2.25 19.14
C TYR A 235 -7.24 -3.25 20.06
N MET A 236 -8.56 -3.35 19.97
CA MET A 236 -9.37 -4.30 20.73
C MET A 236 -9.47 -5.67 20.07
N ALA A 237 -9.23 -5.78 18.76
CA ALA A 237 -9.41 -7.02 18.00
C ALA A 237 -8.64 -8.21 18.61
N PRO A 238 -7.38 -8.08 19.05
CA PRO A 238 -6.68 -9.18 19.74
C PRO A 238 -7.37 -9.60 21.05
N MET A 239 -7.83 -8.65 21.85
CA MET A 239 -8.43 -8.92 23.16
C MET A 239 -9.76 -9.67 23.00
N LEU A 240 -10.60 -9.19 22.08
CA LEU A 240 -11.87 -9.81 21.73
C LEU A 240 -11.68 -11.22 21.15
N TYR A 241 -10.65 -11.43 20.32
CA TYR A 241 -10.30 -12.76 19.85
C TYR A 241 -9.89 -13.71 21.00
N PHE A 242 -9.13 -13.22 21.98
CA PHE A 242 -8.79 -14.04 23.15
C PHE A 242 -9.99 -14.38 24.04
N ASP A 243 -10.98 -13.51 24.14
CA ASP A 243 -12.22 -13.81 24.86
C ASP A 243 -13.08 -14.81 24.08
N PHE A 244 -13.14 -14.67 22.75
CA PHE A 244 -13.70 -15.70 21.87
C PHE A 244 -13.02 -17.07 22.06
N LEU A 245 -11.69 -17.15 22.16
CA LEU A 245 -11.03 -18.45 22.35
C LEU A 245 -11.44 -19.15 23.67
N LYS A 246 -11.86 -18.40 24.69
CA LYS A 246 -12.29 -18.95 25.98
C LYS A 246 -13.76 -19.39 25.96
N GLU A 247 -14.63 -18.55 25.40
CA GLU A 247 -16.09 -18.72 25.50
C GLU A 247 -16.71 -19.31 24.23
N GLN A 248 -16.01 -19.23 23.10
CA GLN A 248 -16.45 -19.63 21.76
C GLN A 248 -17.72 -18.90 21.27
N ASP A 249 -18.11 -17.81 21.95
CA ASP A 249 -19.27 -16.98 21.58
C ASP A 249 -18.93 -16.03 20.40
N PRO A 250 -19.66 -16.12 19.27
CA PRO A 250 -19.43 -15.29 18.09
C PRO A 250 -19.61 -13.78 18.31
N GLU A 251 -20.35 -13.37 19.34
CA GLU A 251 -20.63 -11.96 19.60
C GLU A 251 -19.34 -11.17 19.90
N PHE A 252 -18.31 -11.80 20.49
CA PHE A 252 -17.00 -11.17 20.71
C PHE A 252 -16.31 -10.75 19.41
N VAL A 253 -16.49 -11.50 18.32
CA VAL A 253 -15.73 -11.33 17.07
C VAL A 253 -16.56 -10.75 15.93
N LYS A 254 -17.88 -10.62 16.11
CA LYS A 254 -18.80 -9.98 15.15
C LYS A 254 -18.33 -8.61 14.68
N GLY A 255 -17.89 -7.77 15.62
CA GLY A 255 -17.36 -6.44 15.31
C GLY A 255 -16.06 -6.48 14.49
N ILE A 256 -15.21 -7.49 14.74
CA ILE A 256 -13.97 -7.72 13.98
C ILE A 256 -14.27 -8.11 12.54
N PHE A 257 -15.23 -9.03 12.30
CA PHE A 257 -15.64 -9.40 10.95
C PHE A 257 -16.11 -8.19 10.14
N GLN A 258 -16.88 -7.28 10.76
CA GLN A 258 -17.34 -6.06 10.10
C GLN A 258 -16.21 -5.06 9.84
N HIS A 259 -15.31 -4.89 10.81
CA HIS A 259 -14.12 -4.05 10.66
C HIS A 259 -13.25 -4.49 9.48
N HIS A 260 -12.84 -5.77 9.50
CA HIS A 260 -12.00 -6.38 8.47
C HIS A 260 -12.68 -6.37 7.09
N GLU A 261 -14.01 -6.53 7.06
CA GLU A 261 -14.80 -6.38 5.82
C GLU A 261 -14.65 -4.97 5.23
N TRP A 262 -14.77 -3.92 6.04
CA TRP A 262 -14.58 -2.56 5.56
C TRP A 262 -13.15 -2.28 5.14
N ASP A 263 -12.15 -2.75 5.90
CA ASP A 263 -10.74 -2.59 5.55
C ASP A 263 -10.48 -3.13 4.14
N VAL A 264 -10.89 -4.37 3.89
CA VAL A 264 -10.74 -5.05 2.60
C VAL A 264 -11.48 -4.34 1.45
N LEU A 265 -12.75 -3.93 1.65
CA LEU A 265 -13.53 -3.22 0.63
C LEU A 265 -12.95 -1.83 0.32
N SER A 266 -12.44 -1.13 1.35
CA SER A 266 -11.80 0.18 1.21
C SER A 266 -10.51 0.11 0.38
N LEU A 267 -9.78 -1.02 0.39
CA LEU A 267 -8.61 -1.16 -0.48
C LEU A 267 -8.99 -1.05 -1.97
N MET A 268 -10.16 -1.57 -2.36
CA MET A 268 -10.65 -1.50 -3.74
C MET A 268 -10.93 -0.07 -4.18
N THR A 269 -11.67 0.68 -3.36
CA THR A 269 -12.00 2.08 -3.69
C THR A 269 -10.80 3.01 -3.50
N LEU A 270 -9.87 2.70 -2.59
CA LEU A 270 -8.61 3.43 -2.45
C LEU A 270 -7.69 3.23 -3.66
N TYR A 271 -7.52 2.00 -4.14
CA TYR A 271 -6.77 1.73 -5.36
C TYR A 271 -7.37 2.46 -6.56
N THR A 272 -8.70 2.46 -6.65
CA THR A 272 -9.45 3.20 -7.67
C THR A 272 -9.21 4.70 -7.57
N HIS A 273 -9.30 5.28 -6.36
CA HIS A 273 -9.05 6.70 -6.11
C HIS A 273 -7.64 7.12 -6.53
N LEU A 274 -6.62 6.44 -5.99
CA LEU A 274 -5.21 6.72 -6.27
C LEU A 274 -4.93 6.62 -7.77
N SER A 275 -5.46 5.59 -8.42
CA SER A 275 -5.29 5.42 -9.86
C SER A 275 -5.98 6.54 -10.66
N LYS A 276 -7.20 6.97 -10.30
CA LYS A 276 -7.85 8.12 -10.94
C LYS A 276 -7.01 9.39 -10.79
N VAL A 277 -6.47 9.67 -9.60
CA VAL A 277 -5.58 10.84 -9.38
C VAL A 277 -4.35 10.81 -10.29
N ILE A 278 -3.75 9.64 -10.51
CA ILE A 278 -2.56 9.50 -11.37
C ILE A 278 -2.91 9.57 -12.86
N LEU A 279 -3.95 8.84 -13.28
CA LEU A 279 -4.32 8.68 -14.68
C LEU A 279 -5.05 9.91 -15.24
N ASP A 280 -5.83 10.59 -14.40
CA ASP A 280 -6.60 11.77 -14.76
C ASP A 280 -5.95 13.05 -14.21
N CYS A 281 -4.63 13.05 -14.04
CA CYS A 281 -3.88 14.16 -13.44
C CYS A 281 -4.09 15.50 -14.18
N ASP A 282 -4.37 15.47 -15.48
CA ASP A 282 -4.66 16.69 -16.25
C ASP A 282 -6.05 17.28 -15.96
N SER A 283 -6.98 16.49 -15.38
CA SER A 283 -8.35 16.93 -15.07
C SER A 283 -8.40 18.04 -14.03
N ASP A 284 -9.35 18.96 -14.17
CA ASP A 284 -9.62 20.02 -13.18
C ASP A 284 -10.17 19.48 -11.85
N ALA A 285 -10.62 18.22 -11.82
CA ALA A 285 -11.08 17.57 -10.61
C ALA A 285 -9.95 17.20 -9.63
N VAL A 286 -8.70 17.13 -10.10
CA VAL A 286 -7.53 16.79 -9.28
C VAL A 286 -6.93 18.07 -8.70
N LEU A 287 -6.67 18.09 -7.39
CA LEU A 287 -6.18 19.29 -6.72
C LEU A 287 -4.74 19.61 -7.18
N PRO A 288 -4.35 20.90 -7.28
CA PRO A 288 -2.98 21.27 -7.67
C PRO A 288 -1.88 20.59 -6.85
N ARG A 289 -2.13 20.36 -5.56
CA ARG A 289 -1.23 19.63 -4.67
C ARG A 289 -1.09 18.15 -5.03
N GLU A 290 -2.18 17.51 -5.41
CA GLU A 290 -2.15 16.11 -5.86
C GLU A 290 -1.43 16.01 -7.19
N LYS A 291 -1.71 16.90 -8.15
CA LYS A 291 -0.97 16.97 -9.41
C LYS A 291 0.55 17.15 -9.18
N PHE A 292 0.92 17.98 -8.20
CA PHE A 292 2.32 18.15 -7.80
C PHE A 292 2.94 16.86 -7.23
N GLU A 293 2.23 16.13 -6.37
CA GLU A 293 2.73 14.85 -5.85
C GLU A 293 2.76 13.73 -6.91
N VAL A 294 1.86 13.75 -7.91
CA VAL A 294 1.97 12.89 -9.12
C VAL A 294 3.27 13.19 -9.86
N ALA A 295 3.56 14.47 -10.14
CA ALA A 295 4.79 14.89 -10.81
C ALA A 295 6.05 14.43 -10.04
N ARG A 296 6.06 14.61 -8.72
CA ARG A 296 7.13 14.13 -7.85
C ARG A 296 7.25 12.61 -7.81
N TRP A 297 6.14 11.89 -8.02
CA TRP A 297 6.20 10.43 -8.10
C TRP A 297 6.87 10.00 -9.39
N TYR A 298 6.45 10.52 -10.54
CA TYR A 298 7.10 10.25 -11.83
C TYR A 298 8.58 10.60 -11.81
N GLU A 299 8.96 11.75 -11.20
CA GLU A 299 10.37 12.12 -11.03
C GLU A 299 11.13 11.05 -10.22
N ALA A 300 10.55 10.57 -9.12
CA ALA A 300 11.19 9.60 -8.23
C ALA A 300 11.37 8.20 -8.85
N ILE A 301 10.51 7.82 -9.80
CA ILE A 301 10.62 6.53 -10.51
C ILE A 301 11.46 6.65 -11.80
N GLY A 302 11.91 7.85 -12.15
CA GLY A 302 12.81 8.09 -13.29
C GLY A 302 12.11 8.55 -14.57
N GLU A 303 10.79 8.69 -14.56
CA GLU A 303 9.97 9.19 -15.67
C GLU A 303 10.04 10.73 -15.75
N ARG A 304 11.21 11.23 -16.14
CA ARG A 304 11.57 12.66 -16.05
C ARG A 304 10.78 13.54 -17.01
N GLU A 305 10.47 13.02 -18.20
CA GLU A 305 9.73 13.72 -19.24
C GLU A 305 8.33 14.09 -18.74
N ILE A 306 7.59 13.12 -18.22
CA ILE A 306 6.24 13.30 -17.66
C ILE A 306 6.28 14.23 -16.46
N ALA A 307 7.21 14.00 -15.53
CA ALA A 307 7.35 14.84 -14.35
C ALA A 307 7.57 16.31 -14.73
N MET A 308 8.43 16.56 -15.72
CA MET A 308 8.70 17.90 -16.22
C MET A 308 7.48 18.53 -16.89
N GLU A 309 6.70 17.77 -17.66
CA GLU A 309 5.45 18.25 -18.27
C GLU A 309 4.43 18.65 -17.21
N LEU A 310 4.22 17.82 -16.19
CA LEU A 310 3.32 18.12 -15.08
C LEU A 310 3.79 19.34 -14.27
N PHE A 311 5.09 19.43 -13.94
CA PHE A 311 5.63 20.63 -13.29
C PHE A 311 5.47 21.89 -14.15
N ASN A 312 5.55 21.76 -15.47
CA ASN A 312 5.35 22.86 -16.39
C ASN A 312 3.91 23.38 -16.40
N GLN A 313 2.92 22.49 -16.26
CA GLN A 313 1.51 22.87 -16.16
C GLN A 313 1.19 23.59 -14.85
N LEU A 314 1.88 23.22 -13.76
CA LEU A 314 1.63 23.77 -12.42
C LEU A 314 2.49 24.99 -12.08
N LYS A 315 3.48 25.34 -12.90
CA LYS A 315 4.41 26.43 -12.58
C LYS A 315 3.67 27.77 -12.45
N GLY A 316 3.94 28.49 -11.38
CA GLY A 316 3.34 29.80 -11.13
C GLY A 316 3.91 30.45 -9.87
N LEU A 317 3.22 31.49 -9.40
CA LEU A 317 3.51 32.16 -8.13
C LEU A 317 2.22 32.27 -7.32
N GLY A 318 2.34 32.37 -6.00
CA GLY A 318 1.21 32.62 -5.09
C GLY A 318 0.67 31.40 -4.35
N SER A 319 1.12 30.19 -4.71
CA SER A 319 0.92 28.98 -3.88
C SER A 319 2.23 28.20 -3.76
N TYR A 320 2.38 27.47 -2.66
CA TYR A 320 3.57 26.65 -2.42
C TYR A 320 3.75 25.60 -3.51
N GLU A 321 2.66 24.95 -3.95
CA GLU A 321 2.67 23.94 -5.01
C GLU A 321 3.15 24.52 -6.34
N ALA A 322 2.68 25.72 -6.70
CA ALA A 322 3.06 26.36 -7.95
C ALA A 322 4.52 26.82 -7.96
N GLU A 323 5.00 27.36 -6.84
CA GLU A 323 6.40 27.76 -6.65
C GLU A 323 7.34 26.54 -6.65
N SER A 324 6.94 25.47 -5.94
CA SER A 324 7.68 24.21 -5.88
C SER A 324 7.74 23.50 -7.24
N SER A 325 6.64 23.53 -7.99
CA SER A 325 6.58 23.04 -9.37
C SER A 325 7.51 23.84 -10.28
N MET A 326 7.49 25.17 -10.18
CA MET A 326 8.41 26.03 -10.94
C MET A 326 9.87 25.74 -10.60
N PHE A 327 10.20 25.52 -9.33
CA PHE A 327 11.56 25.17 -8.91
C PHE A 327 12.02 23.82 -9.50
N SER A 328 11.14 22.82 -9.47
CA SER A 328 11.42 21.48 -10.01
C SER A 328 11.55 21.51 -11.54
N TYR A 329 10.67 22.25 -12.22
CA TYR A 329 10.77 22.54 -13.66
C TYR A 329 12.11 23.20 -14.02
N ALA A 330 12.54 24.22 -13.28
CA ALA A 330 13.80 24.91 -13.51
C ALA A 330 15.01 23.96 -13.35
N LYS A 331 14.99 23.07 -12.34
CA LYS A 331 16.03 22.04 -12.17
C LYS A 331 16.07 21.05 -13.33
N ALA A 332 14.91 20.59 -13.81
CA ALA A 332 14.83 19.67 -14.95
C ALA A 332 15.41 20.32 -16.22
N ARG A 333 15.06 21.58 -16.51
CA ARG A 333 15.60 22.36 -17.64
C ARG A 333 17.11 22.54 -17.54
N LYS A 334 17.62 22.85 -16.34
CA LYS A 334 19.06 22.94 -16.07
C LYS A 334 19.79 21.62 -16.37
N GLN A 335 19.21 20.48 -15.98
CA GLN A 335 19.81 19.15 -16.23
C GLN A 335 19.89 18.82 -17.72
N ARG A 336 18.95 19.31 -18.53
CA ARG A 336 18.96 19.17 -20.00
C ARG A 336 19.89 20.16 -20.71
N GLY A 337 20.55 21.06 -19.97
CA GLY A 337 21.45 22.07 -20.54
C GLY A 337 20.76 23.35 -21.02
N GLU A 338 19.45 23.48 -20.78
CA GLU A 338 18.65 24.65 -21.15
C GLU A 338 18.79 25.75 -20.09
N PHE A 339 19.99 26.31 -19.98
CA PHE A 339 20.40 27.15 -18.86
C PHE A 339 19.65 28.48 -18.77
N GLU A 340 19.33 29.09 -19.91
CA GLU A 340 18.61 30.36 -20.00
C GLU A 340 17.16 30.19 -19.51
N ILE A 341 16.50 29.11 -19.92
CA ILE A 341 15.13 28.78 -19.49
C ILE A 341 15.12 28.49 -17.99
N ALA A 342 16.08 27.70 -17.51
CA ALA A 342 16.22 27.39 -16.10
C ALA A 342 16.47 28.65 -15.26
N LEU A 343 17.38 29.54 -15.70
CA LEU A 343 17.69 30.79 -15.02
C LEU A 343 16.46 31.69 -14.93
N SER A 344 15.72 31.87 -16.03
CA SER A 344 14.49 32.67 -16.04
C SER A 344 13.45 32.13 -15.05
N ALA A 345 13.29 30.81 -14.97
CA ALA A 345 12.37 30.19 -14.02
C ALA A 345 12.83 30.35 -12.56
N PHE A 346 14.12 30.16 -12.25
CA PHE A 346 14.65 30.42 -10.90
C PHE A 346 14.51 31.89 -10.50
N GLN A 347 14.76 32.83 -11.40
CA GLN A 347 14.63 34.26 -11.11
C GLN A 347 13.22 34.64 -10.67
N LYS A 348 12.18 34.03 -11.25
CA LYS A 348 10.78 34.28 -10.85
C LYS A 348 10.48 33.88 -9.41
N LEU A 349 11.25 32.94 -8.84
CA LEU A 349 11.09 32.49 -7.46
C LEU A 349 11.85 33.37 -6.45
N ILE A 350 12.72 34.27 -6.91
CA ILE A 350 13.40 35.23 -6.04
C ILE A 350 12.37 36.27 -5.58
N GLY A 351 12.25 36.45 -4.27
CA GLY A 351 11.20 37.25 -3.64
C GLY A 351 10.08 36.42 -3.01
N THR A 352 9.98 35.12 -3.32
CA THR A 352 9.03 34.20 -2.66
C THR A 352 9.51 33.82 -1.26
N GLU A 353 8.58 33.49 -0.37
CA GLU A 353 8.92 33.21 1.02
C GLU A 353 9.75 31.92 1.16
N ALA A 354 9.38 30.86 0.43
CA ALA A 354 9.95 29.53 0.60
C ALA A 354 11.15 29.24 -0.30
N PHE A 355 11.22 29.85 -1.50
CA PHE A 355 12.16 29.42 -2.54
C PHE A 355 13.26 30.44 -2.87
N THR A 356 13.21 31.67 -2.34
CA THR A 356 14.21 32.72 -2.63
C THR A 356 15.65 32.23 -2.48
N TYR A 357 16.00 31.66 -1.33
CA TYR A 357 17.37 31.21 -1.07
C TYR A 357 17.83 30.18 -2.12
N PHE A 358 17.04 29.13 -2.34
CA PHE A 358 17.41 28.04 -3.24
C PHE A 358 17.50 28.48 -4.69
N ALA A 359 16.52 29.26 -5.14
CA ALA A 359 16.47 29.74 -6.51
C ALA A 359 17.63 30.68 -6.81
N ALA A 360 17.96 31.59 -5.89
CA ALA A 360 19.08 32.50 -6.03
C ALA A 360 20.44 31.75 -6.06
N ILE A 361 20.63 30.72 -5.23
CA ILE A 361 21.84 29.87 -5.28
C ILE A 361 21.95 29.13 -6.63
N GLU A 362 20.86 28.58 -7.15
CA GLU A 362 20.89 27.89 -8.44
C GLU A 362 21.12 28.86 -9.60
N SER A 363 20.52 30.06 -9.58
CA SER A 363 20.79 31.15 -10.52
C SER A 363 22.27 31.56 -10.51
N SER A 364 22.85 31.75 -9.32
CA SER A 364 24.28 32.06 -9.18
C SER A 364 25.17 30.98 -9.81
N LYS A 365 24.87 29.70 -9.58
CA LYS A 365 25.62 28.58 -10.17
C LYS A 365 25.53 28.59 -11.70
N ILE A 366 24.37 28.88 -12.28
CA ILE A 366 24.21 28.97 -13.74
C ILE A 366 25.06 30.12 -14.29
N CYS A 367 24.93 31.31 -13.71
CA CYS A 367 25.71 32.49 -14.13
C CYS A 367 27.22 32.24 -14.03
N GLU A 368 27.70 31.65 -12.93
CA GLU A 368 29.13 31.38 -12.73
C GLU A 368 29.67 30.30 -13.67
N HIS A 369 29.01 29.14 -13.73
CA HIS A 369 29.61 27.96 -14.37
C HIS A 369 29.31 27.87 -15.86
N LYS A 370 28.16 28.40 -16.30
CA LYS A 370 27.66 28.25 -17.68
C LYS A 370 27.75 29.54 -18.46
N LEU A 371 27.24 30.65 -17.90
CA LEU A 371 27.25 31.94 -18.60
C LEU A 371 28.56 32.73 -18.43
N LYS A 372 29.39 32.35 -17.45
CA LYS A 372 30.63 33.06 -17.06
C LYS A 372 30.39 34.55 -16.71
N ASP A 373 29.17 34.87 -16.30
CA ASP A 373 28.76 36.20 -15.83
C ASP A 373 28.94 36.25 -14.31
N TYR A 374 30.15 36.61 -13.87
CA TYR A 374 30.52 36.61 -12.46
C TYR A 374 29.80 37.72 -11.67
N GLU A 375 29.47 38.85 -12.31
CA GLU A 375 28.72 39.94 -11.69
C GLU A 375 27.30 39.49 -11.34
N LYS A 376 26.56 38.88 -12.28
CA LYS A 376 25.24 38.32 -11.98
C LYS A 376 25.32 37.16 -10.99
N ALA A 377 26.37 36.32 -11.09
CA ALA A 377 26.56 35.25 -10.13
C ALA A 377 26.73 35.78 -8.70
N LEU A 378 27.45 36.89 -8.53
CA LEU A 378 27.64 37.57 -7.25
C LEU A 378 26.33 38.20 -6.77
N PHE A 379 25.62 38.91 -7.64
CA PHE A 379 24.30 39.49 -7.36
C PHE A 379 23.33 38.46 -6.77
N PHE A 380 23.17 37.30 -7.44
CA PHE A 380 22.27 36.26 -6.94
C PHE A 380 22.76 35.61 -5.65
N SER A 381 24.07 35.59 -5.39
CA SER A 381 24.57 35.07 -4.11
C SER A 381 24.16 35.97 -2.94
N TYR A 382 24.12 37.30 -3.14
CA TYR A 382 23.57 38.23 -2.16
C TYR A 382 22.04 38.12 -2.04
N GLU A 383 21.32 37.96 -3.15
CA GLU A 383 19.86 37.72 -3.11
C GLU A 383 19.50 36.46 -2.29
N ALA A 384 20.33 35.41 -2.35
CA ALA A 384 20.11 34.23 -1.52
C ALA A 384 20.08 34.56 -0.02
N LEU A 385 20.94 35.46 0.46
CA LEU A 385 20.99 35.89 1.85
C LEU A 385 19.78 36.75 2.25
N LYS A 386 19.10 37.39 1.30
CA LYS A 386 17.86 38.15 1.55
C LYS A 386 16.64 37.25 1.78
N GLY A 387 16.71 35.95 1.46
CA GLY A 387 15.67 34.94 1.72
C GLY A 387 15.49 34.58 3.21
N SER A 388 15.36 35.59 4.06
CA SER A 388 15.40 35.48 5.53
C SER A 388 14.26 34.67 6.12
N SER A 389 13.07 34.65 5.49
CA SER A 389 11.92 33.88 6.02
C SER A 389 12.15 32.36 6.00
N PHE A 390 12.68 31.81 4.89
CA PHE A 390 13.05 30.40 4.83
C PHE A 390 14.17 30.06 5.83
N LEU A 391 15.15 30.95 5.94
CA LEU A 391 16.29 30.79 6.85
C LEU A 391 15.88 30.83 8.32
N SER A 392 14.89 31.66 8.69
CA SER A 392 14.41 31.77 10.07
C SER A 392 13.51 30.61 10.50
N LYS A 393 12.79 29.98 9.55
CA LYS A 393 11.99 28.77 9.77
C LYS A 393 12.83 27.48 9.85
N SER A 394 14.10 27.53 9.43
CA SER A 394 15.01 26.38 9.48
C SER A 394 15.62 26.18 10.88
N SER A 395 16.10 24.97 11.19
CA SER A 395 16.85 24.74 12.42
C SER A 395 18.09 25.62 12.47
N LYS A 396 18.48 26.09 13.67
CA LYS A 396 19.65 26.98 13.86
C LYS A 396 20.93 26.44 13.20
N GLU A 397 21.14 25.13 13.26
CA GLU A 397 22.29 24.48 12.63
C GLU A 397 22.23 24.55 11.09
N LYS A 398 21.08 24.22 10.51
CA LYS A 398 20.86 24.30 9.06
C LYS A 398 21.00 25.74 8.56
N GLN A 399 20.45 26.70 9.30
CA GLN A 399 20.55 28.12 8.97
C GLN A 399 22.01 28.59 8.92
N LYS A 400 22.81 28.28 9.95
CA LYS A 400 24.24 28.63 9.99
C LYS A 400 24.99 28.06 8.79
N LYS A 401 24.73 26.79 8.44
CA LYS A 401 25.36 26.14 7.29
C LYS A 401 25.02 26.83 5.97
N LEU A 402 23.73 27.10 5.72
CA LEU A 402 23.27 27.73 4.48
C LEU A 402 23.85 29.15 4.30
N ILE A 403 23.96 29.92 5.38
CA ILE A 403 24.56 31.26 5.36
C ILE A 403 26.07 31.16 5.10
N ALA A 404 26.76 30.22 5.75
CA ALA A 404 28.19 30.00 5.53
C ALA A 404 28.49 29.61 4.07
N ASP A 405 27.70 28.69 3.50
CA ASP A 405 27.84 28.25 2.10
C ASP A 405 27.65 29.41 1.12
N ALA A 406 26.67 30.30 1.38
CA ALA A 406 26.43 31.48 0.56
C ALA A 406 27.57 32.52 0.67
N ASN A 407 28.05 32.79 1.88
CA ASN A 407 29.18 33.71 2.11
C ASN A 407 30.49 33.19 1.48
N GLN A 408 30.75 31.88 1.55
CA GLN A 408 31.91 31.28 0.89
C GLN A 408 31.84 31.46 -0.63
N ARG A 409 30.64 31.33 -1.21
CA ARG A 409 30.41 31.57 -2.64
C ARG A 409 30.62 33.04 -3.01
N ILE A 410 30.13 33.98 -2.21
CA ILE A 410 30.33 35.43 -2.39
C ILE A 410 31.83 35.74 -2.42
N SER A 411 32.57 35.36 -1.39
CA SER A 411 34.02 35.62 -1.30
C SER A 411 34.79 35.03 -2.50
N ARG A 412 34.41 33.82 -2.93
CA ARG A 412 35.00 33.20 -4.13
C ARG A 412 34.72 34.00 -5.41
N LEU A 413 33.51 34.53 -5.57
CA LEU A 413 33.11 35.29 -6.76
C LEU A 413 33.72 36.69 -6.78
N GLU A 414 33.83 37.36 -5.63
CA GLU A 414 34.56 38.63 -5.49
C GLU A 414 36.03 38.48 -5.93
N ASN A 415 36.69 37.40 -5.55
CA ASN A 415 38.07 37.11 -5.97
C ASN A 415 38.21 36.82 -7.46
N LYS A 416 37.14 36.44 -8.17
CA LYS A 416 37.16 36.24 -9.63
C LYS A 416 36.90 37.53 -10.42
N LEU A 417 36.35 38.56 -9.77
CA LEU A 417 36.05 39.87 -10.35
C LEU A 417 37.19 40.87 -10.14
N ARG A 418 38.07 40.61 -9.16
CA ARG A 418 39.38 41.25 -9.03
C ARG A 418 40.34 40.67 -10.05
#